data_AF-A0AAP2Z399-F1
#
_entry.id   AF-A0AAP2Z399-F1
#
_cell.length_a   1.000
_cell.length_b   1.000
_cell.length_c   1.000
_cell.angle_alpha   90.00
_cell.angle_beta   90.00
_cell.angle_gamma   90.00
#
_symmetry.space_group_name_H-M   'P 1'
#
loop_
_entity.id
_entity.type
_entity.pdbx_description
1 polymer ?
#
loop_
_entity_poly.entity_id
_entity_poly.type
_entity_poly.pdbx_seq_one_letter_code
_entity_poly.pdbx_strand_id
1 'polypeptide(L)' 'MASETSKRELGHDDFDPIGTLALIALYFLLLVFLWLFMYFVEFLGNEPTVVGLI' A
#
# COMPACT_ATOMS: atom_id res chain seq x y z
N MET A 1 -12.12 32.43 -24.30
CA MET A 1 -11.43 31.39 -25.09
C MET A 1 -11.50 30.10 -24.29
N ALA A 2 -12.07 29.05 -24.89
CA ALA A 2 -12.33 27.77 -24.24
C ALA A 2 -11.01 27.11 -23.82
N SER A 3 -11.02 26.49 -22.63
CA SER A 3 -9.92 25.71 -22.09
C SER A 3 -9.70 24.47 -22.97
N GLU A 4 -8.69 24.50 -23.84
CA GLU A 4 -8.25 23.31 -24.55
C GLU A 4 -7.63 22.33 -23.55
N THR A 5 -8.28 21.20 -23.34
CA THR A 5 -7.71 20.08 -22.59
C THR A 5 -6.58 19.49 -23.44
N SER A 6 -5.37 20.02 -23.26
CA SER A 6 -4.16 19.46 -23.86
C SER A 6 -3.92 18.08 -23.24
N LYS A 7 -4.34 17.02 -23.94
CA LYS A 7 -3.86 15.66 -23.69
C LYS A 7 -2.40 15.61 -24.13
N ARG A 8 -1.49 15.90 -23.20
CA ARG A 8 -0.07 15.57 -23.39
C ARG A 8 0.07 14.05 -23.32
N GLU A 9 0.62 13.47 -24.39
CA GLU A 9 1.12 12.09 -24.34
C GLU A 9 2.30 12.09 -23.35
N LEU A 10 2.18 11.37 -22.23
CA LEU A 10 3.31 11.13 -21.34
C LEU A 10 4.22 10.12 -22.03
N GLY A 11 5.48 10.49 -22.24
CA GLY A 11 6.49 9.57 -22.74
C GLY A 11 6.89 8.57 -21.66
N HIS A 12 7.44 7.41 -22.06
CA HIS A 12 8.00 6.44 -21.10
C HIS A 12 9.16 7.07 -20.28
N ASP A 13 9.81 8.05 -20.87
CA ASP A 13 10.92 8.86 -20.35
C ASP A 13 10.50 9.73 -19.15
N ASP A 14 9.20 10.02 -19.02
CA ASP A 14 8.64 10.81 -17.92
C ASP A 14 8.41 9.96 -16.65
N PHE A 15 8.57 8.63 -16.74
CA PHE A 15 8.40 7.73 -15.61
C PHE A 15 9.66 7.69 -14.74
N ASP A 16 9.52 8.01 -13.45
CA ASP A 16 10.59 7.82 -12.46
C ASP A 16 10.44 6.44 -11.79
N PRO A 17 11.25 5.43 -12.18
CA PRO A 17 11.18 4.10 -11.61
C PRO A 17 11.62 4.06 -10.14
N ILE A 18 12.57 4.93 -9.75
CA ILE A 18 13.14 4.95 -8.40
C ILE A 18 12.14 5.57 -7.44
N GLY A 19 11.54 6.71 -7.83
CA GLY A 19 10.47 7.34 -7.06
C GLY A 19 9.28 6.41 -6.89
N THR A 20 8.85 5.74 -7.95
CA THR A 20 7.74 4.78 -7.89
C THR A 20 8.07 3.59 -6.99
N LEU A 21 9.28 3.02 -7.09
CA LEU A 21 9.72 1.94 -6.22
C LEU A 21 9.75 2.37 -4.75
N ALA A 22 10.22 3.58 -4.45
CA ALA A 22 10.23 4.12 -3.09
C ALA A 22 8.82 4.23 -2.50
N LEU A 23 7.85 4.70 -3.29
CA LEU A 23 6.44 4.78 -2.88
C LEU A 23 5.86 3.39 -2.60
N ILE A 24 6.13 2.41 -3.47
CA ILE A 24 5.68 1.02 -3.28
C ILE A 24 6.31 0.42 -2.03
N ALA A 25 7.63 0.59 -1.84
CA ALA A 25 8.33 0.07 -0.68
C ALA A 25 7.82 0.68 0.62
N LEU A 26 7.60 2.00 0.65
CA LEU A 26 7.00 2.68 1.79
C LEU A 26 5.61 2.14 2.11
N TYR A 27 4.77 1.99 1.09
CA TYR A 27 3.42 1.43 1.26
C TYR A 27 3.47 -0.02 1.78
N PHE A 28 4.35 -0.84 1.24
CA PHE A 28 4.55 -2.21 1.71
C PHE A 28 5.00 -2.27 3.17
N LEU A 29 5.93 -1.40 3.58
CA LEU A 29 6.36 -1.30 4.97
C LEU A 29 5.20 -0.92 5.90
N LEU A 30 4.33 0.01 5.49
CA LEU A 30 3.13 0.35 6.26
C LEU A 30 2.18 -0.84 6.40
N LEU A 31 1.97 -1.60 5.33
CA LEU A 31 1.14 -2.82 5.38
C LEU A 31 1.72 -3.86 6.34
N VAL A 32 3.02 -4.16 6.24
CA VAL A 32 3.69 -5.11 7.14
C VAL A 32 3.65 -4.62 8.58
N PHE A 33 3.86 -3.33 8.81
CA PHE A 33 3.76 -2.74 10.14
C PHE A 33 2.36 -2.87 10.73
N LEU A 34 1.32 -2.50 9.98
CA LEU A 34 -0.07 -2.64 10.41
C LEU A 34 -0.45 -4.11 10.63
N TRP A 35 0.02 -5.00 9.76
CA TRP A 35 -0.19 -6.44 9.89
C TRP A 35 0.45 -7.00 11.16
N LEU A 36 1.72 -6.67 11.42
CA LEU A 36 2.41 -7.03 12.66
C LEU A 36 1.71 -6.43 13.88
N PHE A 37 1.29 -5.17 13.80
CA PHE A 37 0.57 -4.50 14.89
C PHE A 37 -0.75 -5.21 15.22
N MET A 38 -1.55 -5.55 14.20
CA MET A 38 -2.78 -6.32 14.39
C MET A 38 -2.51 -7.70 14.98
N TYR A 39 -1.48 -8.39 14.49
CA TYR A 39 -1.05 -9.67 15.06
C TYR A 39 -0.68 -9.52 16.55
N PHE A 40 0.07 -8.49 16.91
CA PHE A 40 0.38 -8.20 18.31
C PHE A 40 -0.89 -7.94 19.13
N VAL A 41 -1.82 -7.11 18.65
CA VAL A 41 -3.08 -6.82 19.35
C VAL A 41 -3.93 -8.07 19.57
N GLU A 42 -3.97 -8.98 18.60
CA GLU A 42 -4.79 -10.19 18.66
C GLU A 42 -4.15 -11.30 19.51
N PHE A 43 -2.82 -11.47 19.43
CA PHE A 43 -2.12 -12.64 19.97
C PHE A 43 -1.17 -12.33 21.16
N LEU A 44 -1.00 -11.07 21.58
CA LEU A 44 -0.35 -10.76 22.87
C LEU A 44 -1.28 -11.08 24.03
N GLY A 45 -1.11 -12.27 24.62
CA GLY A 45 -1.75 -12.65 25.87
C GLY A 45 -3.13 -13.30 25.75
N ASN A 46 -3.62 -13.53 24.52
CA ASN A 46 -4.82 -14.32 24.24
C ASN A 46 -4.47 -15.51 23.35
N GLU A 47 -5.09 -16.66 23.62
CA GLU A 47 -4.98 -17.85 22.76
C GLU A 47 -5.82 -17.63 21.47
N PRO A 48 -5.43 -18.19 20.31
CA PRO A 48 -6.16 -18.02 19.07
C PRO A 48 -7.63 -18.44 19.23
N THR A 49 -8.56 -17.48 19.21
CA THR A 49 -9.99 -17.80 19.28
C THR A 49 -10.45 -18.19 17.88
N VAL A 50 -10.41 -19.49 17.58
CA VAL A 50 -10.90 -20.04 16.31
C VAL A 50 -12.43 -19.92 16.28
N VAL A 51 -12.94 -18.81 15.74
CA VAL A 51 -14.38 -18.65 15.44
C VAL A 51 -14.72 -19.37 14.14
N GLY A 52 -14.85 -20.70 14.22
CA GLY A 52 -15.22 -21.52 13.07
C GLY A 52 -15.25 -23.00 13.41
N LEU A 53 -16.40 -23.48 13.89
CA LEU A 53 -16.79 -24.88 13.81
C LEU A 53 -18.22 -24.91 13.29
N ILE A 54 -18.39 -25.39 12.06
CA ILE A 54 -19.67 -25.83 11.52
C ILE A 54 -19.80 -27.33 11.77
#